data_AF-A0A952BB97-F1
#
_entry.id   AF-A0A952BB97-F1
#
_cell.length_a   1.000
_cell.length_b   1.000
_cell.length_c   1.000
_cell.angle_alpha   90.00
_cell.angle_beta   90.00
_cell.angle_gamma   90.00
#
_symmetry.space_group_name_H-M   'P 1'
#
loop_
_entity.id
_entity.type
_entity.pdbx_description
1 polymer ?
#
loop_
_entity_poly.entity_id
_entity_poly.type
_entity_poly.pdbx_seq_one_letter_code
_entity_poly.pdbx_strand_id
1 'polypeptide(L)'
;MQASLDLAEGGYKVYLVEKGPSIGGVMAQLDKTFPTNDCAMCTLAPRMVDCGGHLNIEKMTYSEIESIEGSAGNFKVRVRKKARYVDAEKCTGCGECVESCLVRNIVYIDQPGRAPVQIEEGVRVKVDDILNRYSGGREIIVPILHGLNEEFRWLPPEVLCRVAEVKEISKALRCELGRMVVSN
;
A
#
# COMPACT_ATOMS: atom_id res chain seq x y z
N MET A 1 8.95 13.98 -9.41
CA MET A 1 9.21 14.77 -8.19
C MET A 1 10.65 15.29 -8.17
N GLN A 2 11.68 14.43 -8.18
CA GLN A 2 13.08 14.89 -8.11
C GLN A 2 13.45 15.92 -9.19
N ALA A 3 13.14 15.64 -10.47
CA ALA A 3 13.38 16.59 -11.56
C ALA A 3 12.71 17.97 -11.35
N SER A 4 11.58 18.02 -10.64
CA SER A 4 10.91 19.28 -10.32
C SER A 4 11.64 20.06 -9.23
N LEU A 5 12.21 19.37 -8.23
CA LEU A 5 13.04 19.98 -7.20
C LEU A 5 14.33 20.54 -7.80
N ASP A 6 15.04 19.74 -8.60
CA ASP A 6 16.32 20.15 -9.20
C ASP A 6 16.15 21.42 -10.07
N LEU A 7 15.08 21.49 -10.88
CA LEU A 7 14.77 22.67 -11.69
C LEU A 7 14.36 23.88 -10.84
N ALA A 8 13.62 23.65 -9.76
CA ALA A 8 13.14 24.71 -8.88
C ALA A 8 14.26 25.33 -8.04
N GLU A 9 15.22 24.51 -7.58
CA GLU A 9 16.47 24.94 -6.93
C GLU A 9 17.37 25.71 -7.90
N GLY A 10 17.35 25.35 -9.18
CA GLY A 10 17.96 26.12 -10.27
C GLY A 10 17.29 27.47 -10.57
N GLY A 11 16.22 27.83 -9.86
CA GLY A 11 15.52 29.11 -10.00
C GLY A 11 14.43 29.13 -11.07
N TYR A 12 14.10 27.99 -11.69
CA TYR A 12 13.04 27.92 -12.70
C TYR A 12 11.67 27.71 -12.06
N LYS A 13 10.63 28.35 -12.62
CA LYS A 13 9.25 28.04 -12.27
C LYS A 13 8.85 26.69 -12.86
N VAL A 14 8.39 25.77 -12.01
CA VAL A 14 8.03 24.41 -12.39
C VAL A 14 6.56 24.17 -12.11
N TYR A 15 5.85 23.59 -13.08
CA TYR A 15 4.49 23.08 -12.90
C TYR A 15 4.55 21.55 -12.78
N LEU A 16 4.17 21.00 -11.62
CA LEU A 16 4.15 19.56 -11.38
C LEU A 16 2.70 19.04 -11.52
N VAL A 17 2.40 18.37 -12.63
CA VAL A 17 1.10 17.74 -12.87
C VAL A 17 1.11 16.30 -12.36
N GLU A 18 0.17 15.95 -11.49
CA GLU A 18 0.00 14.61 -10.94
C GLU A 18 -1.43 14.11 -11.15
N LYS A 19 -1.56 12.92 -11.75
CA LYS A 19 -2.84 12.29 -12.08
C LYS A 19 -3.61 11.88 -10.83
N GLY A 20 -2.91 11.35 -9.83
CA GLY A 20 -3.48 10.96 -8.54
C GLY A 20 -3.81 12.14 -7.63
N PRO A 21 -4.57 11.93 -6.55
CA PRO A 21 -4.86 12.97 -5.57
C PRO A 21 -3.61 13.41 -4.78
N SER A 22 -2.58 12.55 -4.71
CA SER A 22 -1.31 12.79 -4.02
C SER A 22 -0.12 12.48 -4.94
N ILE A 23 0.99 13.18 -4.69
CA ILE A 23 2.31 12.85 -5.22
C ILE A 23 2.93 11.68 -4.43
N GLY A 24 3.96 11.03 -5.00
CA GLY A 24 4.70 9.93 -4.37
C GLY A 24 4.75 8.66 -5.23
N GLY A 25 3.73 8.44 -6.06
CA GLY A 25 3.69 7.33 -7.01
C GLY A 25 3.69 5.95 -6.32
N VAL A 26 4.29 4.97 -6.98
CA VAL A 26 4.35 3.58 -6.47
C VAL A 26 5.21 3.46 -5.22
N MET A 27 6.26 4.28 -5.09
CA MET A 27 7.16 4.24 -3.94
C MET A 27 6.42 4.51 -2.62
N ALA A 28 5.39 5.35 -2.63
CA ALA A 28 4.56 5.63 -1.46
C ALA A 28 3.73 4.41 -0.99
N GLN A 29 3.62 3.37 -1.82
CA GLN A 29 2.90 2.12 -1.51
C GLN A 29 3.84 1.02 -0.99
N LEU A 30 5.16 1.22 -1.07
CA LEU A 30 6.15 0.26 -0.58
C LEU A 30 6.39 0.47 0.92
N ASP A 31 6.60 -0.62 1.65
CA ASP A 31 7.07 -0.53 3.04
C ASP A 31 8.58 -0.23 3.06
N LYS A 32 9.35 -1.02 2.32
CA LYS A 32 10.82 -0.96 2.28
C LYS A 32 11.38 -0.87 0.87
N THR A 33 12.59 -0.30 0.76
CA THR A 33 13.34 -0.23 -0.50
C THR A 33 14.64 -1.02 -0.43
N PHE A 34 14.85 -1.93 -1.38
CA PHE A 34 16.14 -2.60 -1.61
C PHE A 34 17.17 -1.58 -2.15
N PRO A 35 18.48 -1.69 -1.86
CA PRO A 35 19.19 -2.74 -1.10
C PRO A 35 19.28 -2.51 0.41
N THR A 36 19.06 -1.28 0.86
CA THR A 36 19.29 -0.90 2.25
C THR A 36 18.19 -1.38 3.20
N ASN A 37 17.04 -1.77 2.66
CA ASN A 37 15.84 -2.14 3.42
C ASN A 37 15.35 -0.99 4.34
N ASP A 38 15.61 0.25 3.92
CA ASP A 38 15.09 1.45 4.57
C ASP A 38 13.58 1.57 4.34
N CYS A 39 12.88 2.23 5.27
CA CYS A 39 11.48 2.57 5.06
C CYS A 39 11.35 3.49 3.84
N ALA A 40 10.54 3.08 2.87
CA ALA A 40 10.32 3.85 1.64
C ALA A 40 9.76 5.23 1.96
N MET A 41 8.84 5.31 2.93
CA MET A 41 8.27 6.59 3.34
C MET A 41 9.31 7.48 4.03
N CYS A 42 10.27 6.93 4.78
CA CYS A 42 11.33 7.74 5.41
C CYS A 42 12.21 8.45 4.38
N THR A 43 12.46 7.84 3.22
CA THR A 43 13.28 8.44 2.16
C THR A 43 12.43 9.31 1.22
N LEU A 44 11.16 8.98 1.02
CA LEU A 44 10.25 9.70 0.12
C LEU A 44 9.62 10.95 0.77
N ALA A 45 9.20 10.87 2.03
CA ALA A 45 8.51 11.93 2.76
C ALA A 45 9.23 13.29 2.71
N PRO A 46 10.56 13.40 2.98
CA PRO A 46 11.24 14.70 2.93
C PRO A 46 11.10 15.34 1.54
N ARG A 47 11.28 14.55 0.47
CA ARG A 47 11.13 15.05 -0.90
C ARG A 47 9.69 15.47 -1.22
N MET A 48 8.69 14.79 -0.66
CA MET A 48 7.28 15.18 -0.82
C MET A 48 6.97 16.49 -0.11
N VAL A 49 7.53 16.71 1.07
CA VAL A 49 7.38 17.96 1.84
C VAL A 49 8.07 19.11 1.13
N ASP A 50 9.33 18.93 0.73
CA ASP A 50 10.10 19.93 0.00
C ASP A 50 9.38 20.35 -1.28
N CYS A 51 8.97 19.35 -2.09
CA CYS A 51 8.27 19.60 -3.33
C CYS A 51 6.87 20.24 -3.10
N GLY A 52 6.24 19.91 -1.97
CA GLY A 52 4.95 20.46 -1.58
C GLY A 52 4.99 21.90 -1.10
N GLY A 53 6.10 22.35 -0.50
CA GLY A 53 6.27 23.68 0.06
C GLY A 53 7.14 24.63 -0.76
N HIS A 54 7.77 24.17 -1.84
CA HIS A 54 8.68 25.00 -2.64
C HIS A 54 7.96 26.10 -3.43
N LEU A 55 8.37 27.36 -3.26
CA LEU A 55 7.75 28.54 -3.89
C LEU A 55 7.75 28.50 -5.44
N ASN A 56 8.83 27.97 -6.02
CA ASN A 56 8.95 27.81 -7.47
C ASN A 56 8.21 26.61 -8.05
N ILE A 57 7.60 25.74 -7.22
CA ILE A 57 6.86 24.57 -7.69
C ILE A 57 5.37 24.81 -7.51
N GLU A 58 4.64 24.84 -8.62
CA GLU A 58 3.18 24.82 -8.58
C GLU A 58 2.67 23.41 -8.82
N LYS A 59 2.11 22.82 -7.76
CA LYS A 59 1.63 21.44 -7.77
C LYS A 59 0.16 21.37 -8.17
N MET A 60 -0.11 20.66 -9.25
CA MET A 60 -1.44 20.35 -9.75
C MET A 60 -1.75 18.86 -9.54
N THR A 61 -2.16 18.48 -8.33
CA THR A 61 -2.64 17.11 -8.07
C THR A 61 -4.06 16.90 -8.57
N TYR A 62 -4.41 15.64 -8.82
CA TYR A 62 -5.67 15.24 -9.41
C TYR A 62 -5.92 15.90 -10.77
N SER A 63 -4.85 16.06 -11.55
CA SER A 63 -4.84 16.75 -12.84
C SER A 63 -4.15 15.92 -13.91
N GLU A 64 -4.60 16.06 -15.16
CA GLU A 64 -4.06 15.32 -16.29
C GLU A 64 -3.78 16.27 -17.45
N ILE A 65 -2.75 15.98 -18.24
CA ILE A 65 -2.44 16.73 -19.45
C ILE A 65 -3.40 16.27 -20.56
N GLU A 66 -4.12 17.21 -21.17
CA GLU A 66 -5.04 16.92 -22.28
C GLU A 66 -4.38 17.11 -23.64
N SER A 67 -3.61 18.19 -23.80
CA SER A 67 -2.91 18.48 -25.05
C SER A 67 -1.63 19.26 -24.80
N ILE A 68 -0.67 19.06 -25.70
CA ILE A 68 0.60 19.79 -25.76
C ILE A 68 0.73 20.30 -27.19
N GLU A 69 0.85 21.62 -27.34
CA GLU A 69 1.01 22.30 -28.61
C GLU A 69 2.29 23.14 -28.57
N GLY A 70 2.87 23.43 -29.75
CA GLY A 70 4.06 24.27 -29.88
C GLY A 70 5.36 23.50 -30.07
N SER A 71 6.48 24.15 -29.80
CA SER A 71 7.83 23.62 -30.03
C SER A 71 8.75 23.97 -28.85
N ALA A 72 9.98 23.44 -28.88
CA ALA A 72 10.97 23.66 -27.82
C ALA A 72 11.10 25.16 -27.45
N GLY A 73 10.91 25.46 -26.17
CA GLY A 73 10.92 26.82 -25.62
C GLY A 73 9.57 27.55 -25.62
N ASN A 74 8.60 27.13 -26.44
CA ASN A 74 7.29 27.77 -26.56
C ASN A 74 6.18 26.71 -26.59
N PHE A 75 6.02 25.99 -25.47
CA PHE A 75 4.95 25.02 -25.31
C PHE A 75 3.70 25.67 -24.73
N LYS A 76 2.54 25.29 -25.27
CA LYS A 76 1.23 25.57 -24.69
C LYS A 76 0.61 24.24 -24.26
N VAL A 77 0.44 24.06 -22.96
CA VAL A 77 -0.07 22.82 -22.37
C VAL A 77 -1.45 23.06 -21.80
N ARG A 78 -2.42 22.22 -22.18
CA ARG A 78 -3.76 22.19 -21.58
C ARG A 78 -3.79 21.13 -20.49
N VAL A 79 -4.12 21.54 -19.27
CA VAL A 79 -4.21 20.66 -18.10
C VAL A 79 -5.65 20.64 -17.59
N ARG A 80 -6.24 19.45 -17.49
CA ARG A 80 -7.54 19.24 -16.87
C ARG A 80 -7.36 18.96 -15.39
N LYS A 81 -7.85 19.87 -14.55
CA LYS A 81 -7.97 19.65 -13.10
C LYS A 81 -9.31 18.97 -12.81
N LYS A 82 -9.27 17.73 -12.31
CA LYS A 82 -10.49 16.96 -12.00
C LYS A 82 -11.17 17.54 -10.76
N ALA A 83 -12.51 17.52 -10.75
CA ALA A 83 -13.29 18.01 -9.62
C ALA A 83 -13.14 17.07 -8.42
N ARG A 84 -12.65 17.59 -7.29
CA ARG A 84 -12.54 16.83 -6.03
C ARG A 84 -13.85 16.78 -5.24
N TYR A 85 -14.84 17.57 -5.64
CA TYR A 85 -16.11 17.78 -4.92
C TYR A 85 -15.92 18.25 -3.47
N VAL A 86 -14.76 18.83 -3.17
CA VAL A 86 -14.39 19.45 -1.90
C VAL A 86 -13.63 20.73 -2.24
N ASP A 87 -13.92 21.80 -1.50
CA ASP A 87 -13.18 23.05 -1.57
C ASP A 87 -11.78 22.84 -0.95
N ALA A 88 -10.75 22.84 -1.79
CA ALA A 88 -9.39 22.53 -1.36
C ALA A 88 -8.78 23.61 -0.45
N GLU A 89 -9.28 24.85 -0.49
CA GLU A 89 -8.81 25.94 0.37
C GLU A 89 -9.39 25.85 1.78
N LYS A 90 -10.59 25.27 1.91
CA LYS A 90 -11.28 25.09 3.21
C LYS A 90 -11.04 23.72 3.84
N CYS A 91 -10.56 22.75 3.06
CA CYS A 91 -10.30 21.41 3.56
C CYS A 91 -9.09 21.39 4.49
N THR A 92 -9.30 20.97 5.74
CA THR A 92 -8.23 20.83 6.76
C THR A 92 -7.57 19.46 6.74
N GLY A 93 -8.14 18.49 6.03
CA GLY A 93 -7.65 17.10 6.02
C GLY A 93 -7.89 16.31 7.30
N CYS A 94 -8.84 16.73 8.16
CA CYS A 94 -9.09 16.08 9.46
C CYS A 94 -9.64 14.65 9.37
N GLY A 95 -10.30 14.27 8.26
CA GLY A 95 -10.81 12.92 8.05
C GLY A 95 -12.21 12.63 8.62
N GLU A 96 -12.83 13.55 9.36
CA GLU A 96 -14.17 13.39 9.96
C GLU A 96 -15.26 13.03 8.93
N CYS A 97 -15.14 13.55 7.70
CA CYS A 97 -16.04 13.25 6.60
C CYS A 97 -15.99 11.78 6.16
N VAL A 98 -14.84 11.11 6.32
CA VAL A 98 -14.66 9.69 5.99
C VAL A 98 -15.38 8.82 7.02
N GLU A 99 -15.26 9.16 8.30
CA GLU A 99 -15.92 8.42 9.40
C GLU A 99 -17.45 8.50 9.31
N SER A 100 -17.96 9.68 8.97
CA SER A 100 -19.40 9.94 8.82
C SER A 100 -19.99 9.42 7.50
N CYS A 101 -19.16 8.89 6.60
CA CYS A 101 -19.59 8.48 5.26
C CYS A 101 -20.51 7.24 5.32
N LEU A 102 -21.80 7.45 5.07
CA LEU A 102 -22.82 6.39 5.05
C LEU A 102 -22.65 5.38 3.91
N VAL A 103 -21.97 5.78 2.83
CA VAL A 103 -21.76 4.95 1.65
C VAL A 103 -20.57 3.99 1.84
N ARG A 104 -19.78 4.13 2.93
CA ARG A 104 -18.54 3.39 3.24
C ARG A 104 -17.99 2.73 1.99
N ASN A 105 -17.34 3.51 1.13
CA ASN A 105 -16.59 2.94 0.03
C ASN A 105 -15.36 2.26 0.64
N ILE A 106 -15.58 1.09 1.23
CA ILE A 106 -14.55 0.14 1.57
C ILE A 106 -13.82 -0.02 0.25
N VAL A 107 -12.56 0.41 0.19
CA VAL A 107 -11.69 0.02 -0.92
C VAL A 107 -11.62 -1.49 -0.81
N TYR A 108 -12.44 -2.18 -1.59
CA TYR A 108 -12.42 -3.63 -1.69
C TYR A 108 -11.05 -4.02 -2.22
N ILE A 109 -10.14 -4.37 -1.32
CA ILE A 109 -9.24 -5.50 -1.55
C ILE A 109 -9.70 -6.63 -0.62
N ASP A 110 -11.00 -6.92 -0.60
CA ASP A 110 -11.41 -8.28 -0.31
C ASP A 110 -11.33 -8.99 -1.66
N GLN A 111 -10.34 -9.88 -1.83
CA GLN A 111 -10.43 -10.81 -2.96
C GLN A 111 -11.68 -11.65 -2.71
N PRO A 112 -12.73 -11.56 -3.55
CA PRO A 112 -13.92 -12.35 -3.33
C PRO A 112 -13.53 -13.83 -3.31
N GLY A 113 -13.81 -14.47 -2.18
CA GLY A 113 -13.79 -15.91 -1.96
C GLY A 113 -12.80 -16.69 -2.81
N ARG A 114 -11.51 -16.65 -2.45
CA ARG A 114 -10.62 -17.75 -2.86
C ARG A 114 -11.27 -19.03 -2.33
N ALA A 115 -11.51 -20.00 -3.21
CA ALA A 115 -12.09 -21.27 -2.81
C ALA A 115 -11.34 -21.80 -1.58
N PRO A 116 -12.05 -22.31 -0.55
CA PRO A 116 -11.40 -22.87 0.62
C PRO A 116 -10.33 -23.85 0.15
N VAL A 117 -9.09 -23.60 0.56
CA VAL A 117 -7.97 -24.38 0.07
C VAL A 117 -8.15 -25.81 0.57
N GLN A 118 -8.23 -26.76 -0.36
CA GLN A 118 -8.48 -28.16 -0.03
C GLN A 118 -7.17 -28.78 0.49
N ILE A 119 -7.13 -29.12 1.76
CA ILE A 119 -5.96 -29.74 2.40
C ILE A 119 -6.11 -31.26 2.31
N GLU A 120 -5.07 -31.97 1.87
CA GLU A 120 -5.03 -33.43 1.94
C GLU A 120 -5.16 -33.92 3.39
N GLU A 121 -5.92 -35.00 3.62
CA GLU A 121 -6.24 -35.47 4.98
C GLU A 121 -4.98 -35.76 5.83
N GLY A 122 -3.91 -36.26 5.20
CA GLY A 122 -2.62 -36.50 5.89
C GLY A 122 -1.92 -35.22 6.36
N VAL A 123 -2.08 -34.11 5.63
CA VAL A 123 -1.54 -32.80 6.00
C VAL A 123 -2.37 -32.18 7.11
N ARG A 124 -3.70 -32.37 7.06
CA ARG A 124 -4.64 -31.85 8.06
C ARG A 124 -4.35 -32.37 9.47
N VAL A 125 -4.14 -33.68 9.60
CA VAL A 125 -3.85 -34.32 10.90
C VAL A 125 -2.58 -33.75 11.54
N LYS A 126 -1.53 -33.53 10.75
CA LYS A 126 -0.26 -32.96 11.24
C LYS A 126 -0.41 -31.53 11.73
N VAL A 127 -1.18 -30.72 11.00
CA VAL A 127 -1.44 -29.32 11.38
C VAL A 127 -2.28 -29.24 12.64
N ASP A 128 -3.34 -30.05 12.74
CA ASP A 128 -4.20 -30.08 13.92
C ASP A 128 -3.41 -30.60 15.15
N ASP A 129 -2.46 -31.54 15.00
CA ASP A 129 -1.55 -31.98 16.07
C ASP A 129 -0.66 -30.83 16.58
N ILE A 130 -0.04 -30.07 15.67
CA ILE A 130 0.79 -28.91 16.03
C ILE A 130 -0.06 -27.81 16.70
N LEU A 131 -1.28 -27.57 16.21
CA LEU A 131 -2.20 -26.60 16.82
C LEU A 131 -2.63 -27.01 18.24
N ASN A 132 -2.85 -28.30 18.48
CA ASN A 132 -3.23 -28.83 19.79
C ASN A 132 -2.11 -28.69 20.83
N ARG A 133 -0.84 -28.77 20.41
CA ARG A 133 0.33 -28.52 21.28
C ARG A 133 0.37 -27.09 21.82
N TYR A 134 -0.27 -26.14 21.15
CA TYR A 134 -0.31 -24.71 21.50
C TYR A 134 -1.75 -24.21 21.71
N SER A 135 -2.56 -24.99 22.44
CA SER A 135 -3.99 -24.76 22.66
C SER A 135 -4.34 -23.68 23.71
N GLY A 136 -3.33 -23.04 24.33
CA GLY A 136 -3.51 -21.89 25.22
C GLY A 136 -4.00 -20.64 24.48
N GLY A 137 -4.98 -19.93 25.05
CA GLY A 137 -5.57 -18.72 24.45
C GLY A 137 -4.55 -17.61 24.15
N ARG A 138 -4.71 -16.95 23.00
CA ARG A 138 -3.87 -15.84 22.45
C ARG A 138 -2.35 -16.04 22.56
N GLU A 139 -1.86 -17.27 22.58
CA GLU A 139 -0.43 -17.50 22.41
C GLU A 139 0.02 -17.14 20.99
N ILE A 140 1.24 -16.59 20.92
CA ILE A 140 1.86 -15.91 19.79
C ILE A 140 1.86 -16.86 18.58
N ILE A 141 1.59 -16.35 17.38
CA ILE A 141 1.55 -17.16 16.16
C ILE A 141 2.92 -17.79 15.81
N VAL A 142 4.00 -17.22 16.33
CA VAL A 142 5.39 -17.55 15.97
C VAL A 142 5.79 -19.00 16.31
N PRO A 143 5.55 -19.57 17.51
CA PRO A 143 5.86 -20.98 17.79
C PRO A 143 5.06 -21.96 16.93
N ILE A 144 3.83 -21.62 16.56
CA ILE A 144 3.01 -22.42 15.63
C ILE A 144 3.65 -22.40 14.25
N LEU A 145 4.06 -21.23 13.75
CA LEU A 145 4.74 -21.10 12.46
C LEU A 145 6.10 -21.82 12.45
N HIS A 146 6.86 -21.78 13.55
CA HIS A 146 8.09 -22.56 13.66
C HIS A 146 7.82 -24.07 13.60
N GLY A 147 6.85 -24.58 14.37
CA GLY A 147 6.51 -26.01 14.33
C GLY A 147 6.05 -26.48 12.96
N LEU A 148 5.30 -25.64 12.24
CA LEU A 148 4.91 -25.92 10.85
C LEU A 148 6.10 -25.89 9.89
N ASN A 149 7.01 -24.93 10.05
CA ASN A 149 8.20 -24.87 9.22
C ASN A 149 9.16 -26.04 9.48
N GLU A 150 9.25 -26.56 10.71
CA GLU A 150 10.02 -27.76 11.01
C GLU A 150 9.44 -29.01 10.32
N GLU A 151 8.12 -29.16 10.32
CA GLU A 151 7.42 -30.30 9.73
C GLU A 151 7.43 -30.26 8.19
N PHE A 152 7.10 -29.10 7.61
CA PHE A 152 6.92 -28.97 6.17
C PHE A 152 8.17 -28.45 5.45
N ARG A 153 9.18 -27.91 6.16
CA ARG A 153 10.37 -27.20 5.62
C ARG A 153 10.07 -25.93 4.81
N TRP A 154 8.80 -25.55 4.77
CA TRP A 154 8.27 -24.29 4.25
C TRP A 154 6.89 -24.08 4.88
N LEU A 155 6.20 -22.99 4.56
CA LEU A 155 4.87 -22.69 5.10
C LEU A 155 3.82 -22.68 3.98
N PRO A 156 3.19 -23.84 3.69
CA PRO A 156 2.17 -23.94 2.66
C PRO A 156 1.02 -22.94 2.88
N PRO A 157 0.54 -22.24 1.83
CA PRO A 157 -0.58 -21.32 1.94
C PRO A 157 -1.83 -21.97 2.54
N GLU A 158 -2.07 -23.24 2.21
CA GLU A 158 -3.23 -24.03 2.63
C GLU A 158 -3.22 -24.26 4.15
N VAL A 159 -2.04 -24.60 4.67
CA VAL A 159 -1.78 -24.81 6.09
C VAL A 159 -1.93 -23.51 6.88
N LEU A 160 -1.39 -22.41 6.35
CA LEU A 160 -1.50 -21.08 6.96
C LEU A 160 -2.95 -20.59 7.02
N CYS A 161 -3.75 -20.84 5.97
CA CYS A 161 -5.18 -20.54 5.98
C CYS A 161 -5.91 -21.25 7.13
N ARG A 162 -5.61 -22.54 7.35
CA ARG A 162 -6.20 -23.34 8.43
C ARG A 162 -5.83 -22.82 9.81
N VAL A 163 -4.56 -22.49 10.05
CA VAL A 163 -4.11 -21.90 11.33
C VAL A 163 -4.87 -20.61 11.61
N ALA A 164 -5.05 -19.77 10.59
CA ALA A 164 -5.69 -18.48 10.74
C ALA A 164 -7.22 -18.59 10.95
N GLU A 165 -7.86 -19.63 10.43
CA GLU A 165 -9.25 -19.99 10.77
C GLU A 165 -9.39 -20.44 12.22
N VAL A 166 -8.54 -21.37 12.68
CA VAL A 166 -8.64 -21.96 14.03
C VAL A 166 -8.32 -20.95 15.13
N LYS A 167 -7.38 -20.03 14.90
CA LYS A 167 -7.00 -18.98 15.87
C LYS A 167 -7.82 -17.69 15.73
N GLU A 168 -8.90 -17.71 14.95
CA GLU A 168 -9.78 -16.56 14.69
C GLU A 168 -9.05 -15.27 14.27
N ILE A 169 -7.93 -15.44 13.57
CA ILE A 169 -7.14 -14.31 13.11
C ILE A 169 -7.94 -13.57 12.03
N SER A 170 -8.04 -12.24 12.18
CA SER A 170 -8.69 -11.33 11.23
C SER A 170 -8.41 -11.76 9.78
N LYS A 171 -9.45 -11.78 8.92
CA LYS A 171 -9.32 -12.11 7.49
C LYS A 171 -8.17 -11.36 6.81
N ALA A 172 -7.85 -10.14 7.27
CA ALA A 172 -6.73 -9.34 6.79
C ALA A 172 -5.35 -9.99 7.02
N LEU A 173 -5.09 -10.58 8.20
CA LEU A 173 -3.81 -11.25 8.51
C LEU A 173 -3.66 -12.61 7.81
N ARG A 174 -4.78 -13.26 7.42
CA ARG A 174 -4.75 -14.54 6.66
C ARG A 174 -4.05 -14.38 5.31
N CYS A 175 -4.15 -13.20 4.71
CA CYS A 175 -3.52 -12.86 3.44
C CYS A 175 -2.03 -12.50 3.58
N GLU A 176 -1.59 -11.96 4.72
CA GLU A 176 -0.18 -11.55 4.91
C GLU A 176 0.75 -12.74 5.14
N LEU A 177 0.30 -13.74 5.90
CA LEU A 177 1.10 -14.97 6.14
C LEU A 177 1.36 -15.75 4.85
N GLY A 178 0.37 -15.85 3.96
CA GLY A 178 0.54 -16.49 2.66
C GLY A 178 1.40 -15.69 1.67
N ARG A 179 1.58 -14.38 1.87
CA ARG A 179 2.46 -13.53 1.04
C ARG A 179 3.93 -13.61 1.46
N MET A 180 4.21 -13.83 2.74
CA MET A 180 5.59 -13.96 3.25
C MET A 180 6.34 -15.19 2.71
N VAL A 181 5.65 -16.21 2.18
CA VAL A 181 6.26 -17.48 1.78
C VAL A 181 6.41 -17.64 0.26
N VAL A 182 5.70 -16.82 -0.53
CA VAL A 182 5.74 -16.88 -2.01
C VAL A 182 6.76 -15.88 -2.60
N SER A 183 7.55 -15.22 -1.75
CA SER A 183 8.61 -14.31 -2.17
C SER A 183 9.98 -14.94 -1.91
N ASN A 184 10.25 -16.05 -2.60
CA ASN A 184 11.60 -16.54 -2.92
C ASN A 184 11.53 -17.38 -4.19
#